data_AF-A0A2P5DLJ9-F1
#
_entry.id   AF-A0A2P5DLJ9-F1
#
_cell.length_a   1.000
_cell.length_b   1.000
_cell.length_c   1.000
_cell.angle_alpha   90.00
_cell.angle_beta   90.00
_cell.angle_gamma   90.00
#
_symmetry.space_group_name_H-M   'P 1'
#
loop_
_entity.id
_entity.type
_entity.pdbx_description
1 polymer ?
#
loop_
_entity_poly.entity_id
_entity_poly.type
_entity_poly.pdbx_seq_one_letter_code
_entity_poly.pdbx_strand_id
1 'polypeptide(L)'
;MWEYANKVLGFLELLSLNHKKYIKGKRMSEEAKEMQHELIELQKHISAQGILVQDLMTGVSYDHKTFLVNIDVLLAEHKVDEALEAFDAEDKNSLVLKSSGDALSTGDSSYKAAFLRKKVMLEDQLVEITEQHFISVPELKKALSALIKLGKGPSAHQALLKFYGSHIQKNIKLILDTQFIVEIARFVGYPSQHVHQIATAIIARAIGAFSARSIVANKALPEDEWFVEAAKSAINKPLLVAEGSETSEIDEGDMILHDDVVSDSDETVSSLSTEESFESFV
;
A
#
# COMPACT_ATOMS: atom_id res chain seq x y z
N MET A 1 -25.40 111.06 22.39
CA MET A 1 -26.07 110.39 21.24
C MET A 1 -25.13 109.47 20.46
N TRP A 2 -23.93 109.91 20.06
CA TRP A 2 -23.00 109.09 19.27
C TRP A 2 -22.49 107.82 19.97
N GLU A 3 -22.22 107.88 21.27
CA GLU A 3 -21.76 106.72 22.06
C GLU A 3 -22.84 105.62 22.21
N TYR A 4 -24.11 106.02 22.25
CA TYR A 4 -25.24 105.08 22.29
C TYR A 4 -25.41 104.36 20.94
N ALA A 5 -25.24 105.08 19.82
CA ALA A 5 -25.27 104.48 18.49
C ALA A 5 -24.15 103.45 18.28
N ASN A 6 -22.93 103.72 18.77
CA ASN A 6 -21.82 102.74 18.70
C ASN A 6 -22.08 101.49 19.55
N LYS A 7 -22.68 101.61 20.73
CA LYS A 7 -23.07 100.44 21.55
C LYS A 7 -24.14 99.60 20.85
N VAL A 8 -25.14 100.24 20.23
CA VAL A 8 -26.18 99.54 19.46
C VAL A 8 -25.59 98.85 18.23
N LEU A 9 -24.67 99.50 17.51
CA LEU A 9 -23.99 98.92 16.35
C LEU A 9 -23.17 97.68 16.73
N GLY A 10 -22.36 97.77 17.81
CA GLY A 10 -21.58 96.62 18.30
C GLY A 10 -22.47 95.45 18.75
N PHE A 11 -23.65 95.74 19.33
CA PHE A 11 -24.60 94.70 19.71
C PHE A 11 -25.22 93.99 18.47
N LEU A 12 -25.52 94.74 17.41
CA LEU A 12 -26.03 94.19 16.14
C LEU A 12 -24.97 93.35 15.40
N GLU A 13 -23.70 93.77 15.44
CA GLU A 13 -22.58 92.98 14.88
C GLU A 13 -22.39 91.65 15.62
N LEU A 14 -22.48 91.66 16.97
CA LEU A 14 -22.46 90.45 17.78
C LEU A 14 -23.65 89.53 17.48
N LEU A 15 -24.85 90.09 17.32
CA LEU A 15 -26.06 89.35 16.92
C LEU A 15 -25.89 88.69 15.54
N SER A 16 -25.36 89.42 14.56
CA SER A 16 -25.06 88.91 13.21
C SER A 16 -24.02 87.79 13.23
N LEU A 17 -22.94 87.96 14.01
CA LEU A 17 -21.91 86.95 14.16
C LEU A 17 -22.44 85.68 14.84
N ASN A 18 -23.26 85.84 15.89
CA ASN A 18 -23.91 84.73 16.58
C ASN A 18 -24.90 83.99 15.68
N HIS A 19 -25.67 84.70 14.86
CA HIS A 19 -26.57 84.10 13.88
C HIS A 19 -25.81 83.30 12.80
N LYS A 20 -24.67 83.83 12.31
CA LYS A 20 -23.79 83.09 11.37
C LYS A 20 -23.20 81.82 11.99
N LYS A 21 -22.74 81.90 13.25
CA LYS A 21 -22.25 80.73 14.00
C LYS A 21 -23.35 79.68 14.18
N TYR A 22 -24.57 80.11 14.49
CA TYR A 22 -25.74 79.23 14.62
C TYR A 22 -26.06 78.49 13.32
N ILE A 23 -26.12 79.19 12.18
CA ILE A 23 -26.38 78.56 10.87
C ILE A 23 -25.30 77.53 10.53
N LYS A 24 -24.02 77.87 10.74
CA LYS A 24 -22.91 76.94 10.50
C LYS A 24 -23.01 75.71 11.40
N GLY A 25 -23.31 75.90 12.68
CA GLY A 25 -23.54 74.81 13.64
C GLY A 25 -24.69 73.89 13.21
N LYS A 26 -25.80 74.47 12.74
CA LYS A 26 -26.94 73.68 12.23
C LYS A 26 -26.55 72.81 11.03
N ARG A 27 -25.82 73.37 10.06
CA ARG A 27 -25.32 72.60 8.90
C ARG A 27 -24.40 71.46 9.32
N MET A 28 -23.41 71.74 10.17
CA MET A 28 -22.51 70.70 10.68
C MET A 28 -23.25 69.61 11.46
N SER A 29 -24.32 69.96 12.20
CA SER A 29 -25.16 68.98 12.88
C SER A 29 -25.95 68.09 11.91
N GLU A 30 -26.32 68.60 10.74
CA GLU A 30 -27.05 67.84 9.73
C GLU A 30 -26.10 66.89 8.99
N GLU A 31 -24.93 67.37 8.58
CA GLU A 31 -23.83 66.55 8.05
C GLU A 31 -23.41 65.45 9.04
N ALA A 32 -23.33 65.76 10.34
CA ALA A 32 -23.03 64.77 11.37
C ALA A 32 -24.09 63.67 11.49
N LYS A 33 -25.37 64.00 11.29
CA LYS A 33 -26.46 62.99 11.28
C LYS A 33 -26.38 62.09 10.06
N GLU A 34 -26.05 62.66 8.90
CA GLU A 34 -25.85 61.90 7.66
C GLU A 34 -24.67 60.93 7.78
N MET A 35 -23.51 61.41 8.27
CA MET A 35 -22.35 60.55 8.54
C MET A 35 -22.66 59.44 9.55
N GLN A 36 -23.48 59.71 10.57
CA GLN A 36 -23.92 58.67 11.51
C GLN A 36 -24.79 57.61 10.82
N HIS A 37 -25.65 58.02 9.88
CA HIS A 37 -26.46 57.08 9.11
C HIS A 37 -25.58 56.19 8.21
N GLU A 38 -24.63 56.77 7.48
CA GLU A 38 -23.66 56.04 6.66
C GLU A 38 -22.81 55.07 7.50
N LEU A 39 -22.38 55.48 8.71
CA LEU A 39 -21.62 54.61 9.61
C LEU A 39 -22.44 53.40 10.07
N ILE A 40 -23.72 53.59 10.37
CA ILE A 40 -24.63 52.48 10.72
C ILE A 40 -24.81 51.54 9.54
N GLU A 41 -24.91 52.07 8.32
CA GLU A 41 -25.02 51.27 7.11
C GLU A 41 -23.74 50.47 6.84
N LEU A 42 -22.57 51.09 6.95
CA LEU A 42 -21.29 50.41 6.85
C LEU A 42 -21.13 49.31 7.91
N GLN A 43 -21.54 49.58 9.16
CA GLN A 43 -21.52 48.56 10.22
C GLN A 43 -22.41 47.36 9.86
N LYS A 44 -23.59 47.59 9.28
CA LYS A 44 -24.46 46.51 8.79
C LYS A 44 -23.79 45.71 7.68
N HIS A 45 -23.15 46.38 6.72
CA HIS A 45 -22.43 45.72 5.63
C HIS A 45 -21.27 44.85 6.14
N ILE A 46 -20.47 45.37 7.06
CA ILE A 46 -19.36 44.61 7.68
C ILE A 46 -19.90 43.39 8.44
N SER A 47 -20.99 43.55 9.19
CA SER A 47 -21.63 42.43 9.89
C SER A 47 -22.16 41.37 8.92
N ALA A 48 -22.80 41.79 7.82
CA ALA A 48 -23.32 40.87 6.81
C ALA A 48 -22.18 40.09 6.13
N GLN A 49 -21.07 40.76 5.80
CA GLN A 49 -19.88 40.10 5.27
C GLN A 49 -19.29 39.10 6.27
N GLY A 50 -19.26 39.43 7.56
CA GLY A 50 -18.81 38.50 8.62
C GLY A 50 -19.61 37.21 8.67
N ILE A 51 -20.94 37.30 8.53
CA ILE A 51 -21.82 36.12 8.47
C ILE A 51 -21.53 35.30 7.21
N LEU A 52 -21.42 35.93 6.04
CA LEU A 52 -21.13 35.22 4.79
C LEU A 52 -19.79 34.49 4.82
N VAL A 53 -18.76 35.10 5.41
CA VAL A 53 -17.45 34.45 5.59
C VAL A 53 -17.56 33.26 6.53
N GLN A 54 -18.31 33.38 7.64
CA GLN A 54 -18.54 32.27 8.55
C GLN A 54 -19.29 31.12 7.89
N ASP A 55 -20.36 31.41 7.14
CA ASP A 55 -21.15 30.42 6.41
C ASP A 55 -20.29 29.69 5.36
N LEU A 56 -19.44 30.43 4.64
CA LEU A 56 -18.48 29.84 3.70
C LEU A 56 -17.48 28.91 4.42
N MET A 57 -16.89 29.37 5.53
CA MET A 57 -15.91 28.59 6.30
C MET A 57 -16.52 27.32 6.88
N THR A 58 -17.76 27.40 7.39
CA THR A 58 -18.47 26.23 7.90
C THR A 58 -18.83 25.26 6.79
N GLY A 59 -19.33 25.76 5.64
CA GLY A 59 -19.62 24.95 4.46
C GLY A 59 -18.42 24.14 3.97
N VAL A 60 -17.26 24.79 3.80
CA VAL A 60 -16.01 24.12 3.42
C VAL A 60 -15.60 23.06 4.45
N SER A 61 -15.80 23.30 5.74
CA SER A 61 -15.50 22.32 6.79
C SER A 61 -16.41 21.09 6.76
N TYR A 62 -17.70 21.25 6.42
CA TYR A 62 -18.63 20.12 6.30
C TYR A 62 -18.31 19.26 5.08
N ASP A 63 -17.94 19.89 3.97
CA ASP A 63 -17.59 19.19 2.74
C ASP A 63 -16.35 18.31 2.94
N HIS A 64 -15.28 18.90 3.49
CA HIS A 64 -14.07 18.16 3.90
C HIS A 64 -14.36 16.98 4.83
N LYS A 65 -15.25 17.15 5.82
CA LYS A 65 -15.61 16.07 6.75
C LYS A 65 -16.39 14.95 6.05
N THR A 66 -17.31 15.32 5.16
CA THR A 66 -18.13 14.37 4.40
C THR A 66 -17.26 13.56 3.44
N PHE A 67 -16.31 14.22 2.76
CA PHE A 67 -15.32 13.57 1.91
C PHE A 67 -14.50 12.51 2.67
N LEU A 68 -13.94 12.87 3.84
CA LEU A 68 -13.14 11.94 4.64
C LEU A 68 -13.95 10.70 5.07
N VAL A 69 -15.22 10.88 5.46
CA VAL A 69 -16.10 9.76 5.82
C VAL A 69 -16.37 8.88 4.60
N ASN A 70 -16.60 9.45 3.43
CA ASN A 70 -16.79 8.69 2.20
C ASN A 70 -15.55 7.85 1.85
N ILE A 71 -14.36 8.43 1.96
CA ILE A 71 -13.10 7.68 1.77
C ILE A 71 -12.98 6.55 2.79
N ASP A 72 -13.36 6.77 4.04
CA ASP A 72 -13.35 5.71 5.07
C ASP A 72 -14.26 4.54 4.72
N VAL A 73 -15.44 4.83 4.16
CA VAL A 73 -16.34 3.78 3.66
C VAL A 73 -15.70 3.04 2.49
N LEU A 74 -15.14 3.74 1.50
CA LEU A 74 -14.52 3.11 0.33
C LEU A 74 -13.30 2.24 0.70
N LEU A 75 -12.47 2.72 1.64
CA LEU A 75 -11.34 1.95 2.17
C LEU A 75 -11.84 0.71 2.93
N ALA A 76 -12.90 0.82 3.75
CA ALA A 76 -13.47 -0.32 4.46
C ALA A 76 -14.09 -1.37 3.52
N GLU A 77 -14.68 -0.93 2.40
CA GLU A 77 -15.25 -1.79 1.36
C GLU A 77 -14.21 -2.31 0.35
N HIS A 78 -12.93 -1.96 0.51
CA HIS A 78 -11.84 -2.35 -0.38
C HIS A 78 -12.08 -1.93 -1.85
N LYS A 79 -12.80 -0.81 -2.04
CA LYS A 79 -13.13 -0.18 -3.32
C LYS A 79 -12.04 0.78 -3.75
N VAL A 80 -10.88 0.22 -4.08
CA VAL A 80 -9.64 0.94 -4.34
C VAL A 80 -9.72 1.84 -5.57
N ASP A 81 -10.46 1.44 -6.61
CA ASP A 81 -10.61 2.23 -7.84
C ASP A 81 -11.47 3.47 -7.62
N GLU A 82 -12.62 3.31 -6.94
CA GLU A 82 -13.51 4.41 -6.60
C GLU A 82 -12.86 5.38 -5.61
N ALA A 83 -12.09 4.86 -4.64
CA ALA A 83 -11.30 5.68 -3.73
C ALA A 83 -10.25 6.50 -4.47
N LEU A 84 -9.54 5.90 -5.44
CA LEU A 84 -8.56 6.59 -6.26
C LEU A 84 -9.20 7.70 -7.11
N GLU A 85 -10.34 7.46 -7.74
CA GLU A 85 -11.05 8.49 -8.51
C GLU A 85 -11.52 9.65 -7.63
N ALA A 86 -12.01 9.35 -6.43
CA ALA A 86 -12.39 10.37 -5.45
C ALA A 86 -11.19 11.23 -5.03
N PHE A 87 -10.01 10.62 -4.82
CA PHE A 87 -8.77 11.35 -4.56
C PHE A 87 -8.32 12.21 -5.75
N ASP A 88 -8.38 11.69 -6.97
CA ASP A 88 -8.02 12.44 -8.18
C ASP A 88 -8.97 13.63 -8.42
N ALA A 89 -10.25 13.48 -8.09
CA ALA A 89 -11.24 14.56 -8.16
C ALA A 89 -10.96 15.65 -7.10
N GLU A 90 -10.66 15.24 -5.87
CA GLU A 90 -10.35 16.17 -4.77
C GLU A 90 -9.01 16.91 -4.97
N ASP A 91 -7.98 16.23 -5.48
CA ASP A 91 -6.70 16.87 -5.82
C ASP A 91 -6.89 17.93 -6.94
N LYS A 92 -7.81 17.71 -7.90
CA LYS A 92 -8.18 18.70 -8.93
C LYS A 92 -9.01 19.86 -8.37
N ASN A 93 -9.94 19.59 -7.47
CA ASN A 93 -10.77 20.63 -6.84
C ASN A 93 -9.94 21.51 -5.90
N SER A 94 -8.99 20.94 -5.16
CA SER A 94 -8.07 21.67 -4.28
C SER A 94 -6.94 22.41 -5.03
N LEU A 95 -6.61 22.02 -6.27
CA LEU A 95 -5.64 22.70 -7.14
C LEU A 95 -6.09 24.10 -7.57
N VAL A 96 -7.39 24.42 -7.48
CA VAL A 96 -7.92 25.78 -7.68
C VAL A 96 -7.35 26.77 -6.64
N LEU A 97 -6.72 26.30 -5.56
CA LEU A 97 -6.10 27.12 -4.50
C LEU A 97 -4.56 27.20 -4.54
N LYS A 98 -3.87 26.60 -5.52
CA LYS A 98 -2.39 26.60 -5.58
C LYS A 98 -1.76 27.73 -6.42
N SER A 99 -2.51 28.76 -6.82
CA SER A 99 -1.99 29.91 -7.57
C SER A 99 -1.57 31.13 -6.72
N SER A 100 -1.69 31.09 -5.39
CA SER A 100 -1.30 32.21 -4.54
C SER A 100 0.00 31.90 -3.78
N GLY A 101 1.08 32.49 -4.26
CA GLY A 101 2.41 32.43 -3.63
C GLY A 101 2.47 33.19 -2.31
N ASP A 102 3.31 32.66 -1.42
CA ASP A 102 3.94 33.25 -0.24
C ASP A 102 3.08 33.91 0.85
N ALA A 103 2.87 33.17 1.94
CA ALA A 103 3.49 33.40 3.26
C ALA A 103 2.72 32.60 4.33
N LEU A 104 3.45 31.72 5.02
CA LEU A 104 2.96 30.80 6.06
C LEU A 104 2.13 31.50 7.14
N SER A 105 1.03 30.88 7.59
CA SER A 105 0.76 30.83 9.04
C SER A 105 -0.31 29.80 9.43
N THR A 106 0.16 28.73 10.08
CA THR A 106 -0.42 28.22 11.34
C THR A 106 -1.85 27.70 11.29
N GLY A 107 -2.12 26.88 10.30
CA GLY A 107 -3.32 26.05 10.23
C GLY A 107 -3.05 24.87 9.32
N ASP A 108 -1.96 24.13 9.58
CA ASP A 108 -1.75 22.79 9.00
C ASP A 108 -3.00 21.97 9.28
N SER A 109 -3.91 21.98 8.31
CA SER A 109 -5.31 21.71 8.56
C SER A 109 -5.46 20.27 8.97
N SER A 110 -6.15 20.01 10.08
CA SER A 110 -6.49 18.65 10.52
C SER A 110 -7.04 17.79 9.37
N TYR A 111 -7.74 18.43 8.42
CA TYR A 111 -8.18 17.85 7.16
C TYR A 111 -7.01 17.37 6.29
N LYS A 112 -6.03 18.22 5.96
CA LYS A 112 -4.87 17.85 5.14
C LYS A 112 -4.07 16.70 5.77
N ALA A 113 -3.92 16.70 7.09
CA ALA A 113 -3.29 15.59 7.81
C ALA A 113 -4.11 14.30 7.71
N ALA A 114 -5.43 14.37 7.91
CA ALA A 114 -6.32 13.22 7.77
C ALA A 114 -6.34 12.70 6.32
N PHE A 115 -6.43 13.59 5.33
CA PHE A 115 -6.36 13.28 3.91
C PHE A 115 -5.09 12.52 3.55
N LEU A 116 -3.92 13.00 4.00
CA LEU A 116 -2.66 12.31 3.78
C LEU A 116 -2.63 10.93 4.46
N ARG A 117 -3.20 10.78 5.66
CA ARG A 117 -3.33 9.46 6.30
C ARG A 117 -4.20 8.52 5.47
N LYS A 118 -5.34 8.98 4.96
CA LYS A 118 -6.20 8.15 4.10
C LYS A 118 -5.51 7.77 2.79
N LYS A 119 -4.69 8.68 2.24
CA LYS A 119 -3.85 8.41 1.06
C LYS A 119 -2.81 7.31 1.32
N VAL A 120 -2.22 7.28 2.52
CA VAL A 120 -1.32 6.19 2.96
C VAL A 120 -2.08 4.88 3.12
N MET A 121 -3.28 4.90 3.73
CA MET A 121 -4.10 3.68 3.87
C MET A 121 -4.46 3.07 2.50
N LEU A 122 -4.76 3.91 1.49
CA LEU A 122 -5.01 3.44 0.13
C LEU A 122 -3.75 2.82 -0.51
N GLU A 123 -2.58 3.42 -0.27
CA GLU A 123 -1.29 2.87 -0.69
C GLU A 123 -1.06 1.49 -0.06
N ASP A 124 -1.29 1.35 1.25
CA ASP A 124 -1.11 0.08 1.96
C ASP A 124 -2.04 -1.00 1.40
N GLN A 125 -3.32 -0.69 1.14
CA GLN A 125 -4.26 -1.62 0.50
C GLN A 125 -3.82 -2.02 -0.91
N LEU A 126 -3.34 -1.06 -1.70
CA LEU A 126 -2.81 -1.35 -3.04
C LEU A 126 -1.60 -2.27 -2.98
N VAL A 127 -0.66 -2.03 -2.05
CA VAL A 127 0.50 -2.88 -1.83
C VAL A 127 0.05 -4.28 -1.37
N GLU A 128 -0.90 -4.36 -0.44
CA GLU A 128 -1.47 -5.64 0.03
C GLU A 128 -2.03 -6.47 -1.13
N ILE A 129 -2.81 -5.85 -2.02
CA ILE A 129 -3.33 -6.51 -3.24
C ILE A 129 -2.16 -7.10 -4.06
N THR A 130 -1.09 -6.33 -4.28
CA THR A 130 0.06 -6.82 -5.05
C THR A 130 0.81 -7.98 -4.38
N GLU A 131 0.66 -8.17 -3.08
CA GLU A 131 1.32 -9.21 -2.30
C GLU A 131 0.48 -10.50 -2.15
N GLN A 132 -0.78 -10.49 -2.59
CA GLN A 132 -1.66 -11.65 -2.49
C GLN A 132 -1.12 -12.87 -3.27
N HIS A 133 -1.29 -14.05 -2.66
CA HIS A 133 -0.69 -15.31 -3.11
C HIS A 133 -1.10 -15.74 -4.53
N PHE A 134 -2.25 -15.26 -5.02
CA PHE A 134 -2.85 -15.65 -6.30
C PHE A 134 -3.23 -14.46 -7.20
N ILE A 135 -2.54 -13.32 -7.10
CA ILE A 135 -2.88 -12.17 -7.94
C ILE A 135 -2.62 -12.46 -9.44
N SER A 136 -3.61 -12.13 -10.28
CA SER A 136 -3.46 -12.22 -11.73
C SER A 136 -2.64 -11.04 -12.27
N VAL A 137 -1.92 -11.24 -13.38
CA VAL A 137 -1.16 -10.15 -14.04
C VAL A 137 -1.99 -8.91 -14.37
N PRO A 138 -3.24 -9.01 -14.87
CA PRO A 138 -4.05 -7.82 -15.11
C PRO A 138 -4.40 -7.08 -13.82
N GLU A 139 -4.72 -7.79 -12.73
CA GLU A 139 -4.97 -7.17 -11.40
C GLU A 139 -3.70 -6.50 -10.85
N LEU A 140 -2.54 -7.15 -10.98
CA LEU A 140 -1.26 -6.57 -10.60
C LEU A 140 -0.99 -5.29 -11.40
N LYS A 141 -1.17 -5.31 -12.72
CA LYS A 141 -0.99 -4.11 -13.56
C LYS A 141 -1.95 -2.99 -13.16
N LYS A 142 -3.19 -3.32 -12.81
CA LYS A 142 -4.19 -2.37 -12.35
C LYS A 142 -3.77 -1.72 -11.03
N ALA A 143 -3.39 -2.51 -10.03
CA ALA A 143 -2.90 -2.01 -8.74
C ALA A 143 -1.62 -1.15 -8.89
N LEU A 144 -0.68 -1.57 -9.73
CA LEU A 144 0.53 -0.78 -10.00
C LEU A 144 0.24 0.53 -10.73
N SER A 145 -0.68 0.53 -11.69
CA SER A 145 -1.13 1.76 -12.36
C SER A 145 -1.79 2.71 -11.36
N ALA A 146 -2.60 2.20 -10.43
CA ALA A 146 -3.20 2.97 -9.36
C ALA A 146 -2.15 3.60 -8.43
N LEU A 147 -1.11 2.84 -8.02
CA LEU A 147 0.00 3.39 -7.22
C LEU A 147 0.75 4.51 -7.95
N ILE A 148 0.97 4.36 -9.25
CA ILE A 148 1.62 5.40 -10.07
C ILE A 148 0.74 6.66 -10.15
N LYS A 149 -0.57 6.50 -10.39
CA LYS A 149 -1.53 7.62 -10.39
C LYS A 149 -1.60 8.33 -9.04
N LEU A 150 -1.50 7.58 -7.95
CA LEU A 150 -1.45 8.11 -6.59
C LEU A 150 -0.18 8.93 -6.30
N GLY A 151 0.83 8.88 -7.18
CA GLY A 151 2.14 9.52 -7.03
C GLY A 151 3.17 8.65 -6.29
N LYS A 152 2.85 7.38 -6.00
CA LYS A 152 3.68 6.42 -5.28
C LYS A 152 4.45 5.52 -6.25
N GLY A 153 5.13 6.16 -7.20
CA GLY A 153 5.97 5.50 -8.19
C GLY A 153 6.99 4.51 -7.58
N PRO A 154 7.80 4.91 -6.58
CA PRO A 154 8.78 4.01 -5.96
C PRO A 154 8.14 2.76 -5.36
N SER A 155 7.01 2.89 -4.66
CA SER A 155 6.26 1.77 -4.08
C SER A 155 5.76 0.82 -5.17
N ALA A 156 5.27 1.35 -6.30
CA ALA A 156 4.87 0.52 -7.44
C ALA A 156 6.05 -0.28 -8.02
N HIS A 157 7.21 0.36 -8.19
CA HIS A 157 8.40 -0.34 -8.70
C HIS A 157 8.87 -1.42 -7.71
N GLN A 158 8.87 -1.12 -6.40
CA GLN A 158 9.22 -2.09 -5.37
C GLN A 158 8.25 -3.27 -5.34
N ALA A 159 6.95 -3.02 -5.40
CA ALA A 159 5.91 -4.04 -5.44
C ALA A 159 6.07 -4.95 -6.68
N LEU A 160 6.35 -4.35 -7.85
CA LEU A 160 6.63 -5.08 -9.08
C LEU A 160 7.83 -6.02 -8.93
N LEU A 161 8.94 -5.51 -8.40
CA LEU A 161 10.16 -6.30 -8.20
C LEU A 161 9.93 -7.42 -7.17
N LYS A 162 9.27 -7.13 -6.06
CA LYS A 162 8.92 -8.11 -5.02
C LYS A 162 8.01 -9.21 -5.58
N PHE A 163 7.00 -8.84 -6.36
CA PHE A 163 6.10 -9.78 -7.02
C PHE A 163 6.87 -10.72 -7.94
N TYR A 164 7.67 -10.20 -8.87
CA TYR A 164 8.41 -11.05 -9.79
C TYR A 164 9.46 -11.90 -9.08
N GLY A 165 10.14 -11.38 -8.06
CA GLY A 165 11.08 -12.16 -7.24
C GLY A 165 10.40 -13.36 -6.58
N SER A 166 9.29 -13.13 -5.87
CA SER A 166 8.50 -14.19 -5.24
C SER A 166 7.94 -15.18 -6.27
N HIS A 167 7.45 -14.68 -7.40
CA HIS A 167 6.89 -15.52 -8.45
C HIS A 167 7.95 -16.40 -9.12
N ILE A 168 9.12 -15.86 -9.44
CA ILE A 168 10.27 -16.63 -9.96
C ILE A 168 10.66 -17.72 -8.96
N GLN A 169 10.83 -17.36 -7.68
CA GLN A 169 11.21 -18.30 -6.63
C GLN A 169 10.22 -19.46 -6.52
N LYS A 170 8.91 -19.17 -6.55
CA LYS A 170 7.85 -20.19 -6.50
C LYS A 170 7.88 -21.13 -7.71
N ASN A 171 8.04 -20.60 -8.92
CA ASN A 171 8.12 -21.42 -10.13
C ASN A 171 9.36 -22.33 -10.13
N ILE A 172 10.53 -21.78 -9.76
CA ILE A 172 11.77 -22.58 -9.64
C ILE A 172 11.58 -23.67 -8.59
N LYS A 173 11.00 -23.35 -7.43
CA LYS A 173 10.72 -24.33 -6.38
C LYS A 173 9.77 -25.44 -6.86
N LEU A 174 8.70 -25.11 -7.58
CA LEU A 174 7.78 -26.10 -8.13
C LEU A 174 8.47 -27.06 -9.10
N ILE A 175 9.33 -26.54 -10.00
CA ILE A 175 10.08 -27.36 -10.95
C ILE A 175 11.05 -28.29 -10.20
N LEU A 176 11.79 -27.76 -9.22
CA LEU A 176 12.71 -28.55 -8.40
C LEU A 176 11.98 -29.64 -7.60
N ASP A 177 10.89 -29.31 -6.93
CA ASP A 177 10.11 -30.26 -6.14
C ASP A 177 9.54 -31.38 -7.04
N THR A 178 9.08 -31.04 -8.25
CA THR A 178 8.59 -32.02 -9.23
C THR A 178 9.70 -32.92 -9.76
N GLN A 179 10.87 -32.34 -10.08
CA GLN A 179 12.03 -33.10 -10.56
C GLN A 179 12.60 -34.02 -9.49
N PHE A 180 12.59 -33.59 -8.23
CA PHE A 180 13.00 -34.39 -7.08
C PHE A 180 12.12 -35.63 -6.91
N ILE A 181 10.79 -35.48 -7.06
CA ILE A 181 9.85 -36.62 -7.02
C ILE A 181 10.16 -37.64 -8.12
N VAL A 182 10.44 -37.18 -9.34
CA VAL A 182 10.78 -38.06 -10.49
C VAL A 182 12.08 -38.82 -10.23
N GLU A 183 13.12 -38.16 -9.74
CA GLU A 183 14.40 -38.83 -9.48
C GLU A 183 14.34 -39.78 -8.29
N ILE A 184 13.57 -39.49 -7.23
CA ILE A 184 13.33 -40.46 -6.15
C ILE A 184 12.61 -41.70 -6.69
N ALA A 185 11.54 -41.53 -7.47
CA ALA A 185 10.82 -42.64 -8.05
C ALA A 185 11.74 -43.54 -8.90
N ARG A 186 12.70 -42.92 -9.61
CA ARG A 186 13.72 -43.63 -10.39
C ARG A 186 14.77 -44.31 -9.49
N PHE A 187 15.22 -43.65 -8.42
CA PHE A 187 16.24 -44.18 -7.49
C PHE A 187 15.74 -45.40 -6.72
N VAL A 188 14.48 -45.39 -6.27
CA VAL A 188 13.86 -46.49 -5.51
C VAL A 188 13.40 -47.63 -6.44
N GLY A 189 13.57 -47.49 -7.76
CA GLY A 189 13.23 -48.54 -8.73
C GLY A 189 11.74 -48.61 -9.10
N TYR A 190 10.97 -47.53 -8.88
CA TYR A 190 9.57 -47.38 -9.27
C TYR A 190 9.40 -46.39 -10.44
N PRO A 191 9.89 -46.70 -11.66
CA PRO A 191 9.72 -45.83 -12.82
C PRO A 191 8.26 -45.86 -13.31
N SER A 192 7.38 -45.09 -12.68
CA SER A 192 6.01 -44.92 -13.15
C SER A 192 5.98 -43.99 -14.36
N GLN A 193 5.65 -44.55 -15.53
CA GLN A 193 5.47 -43.76 -16.76
C GLN A 193 4.44 -42.64 -16.56
N HIS A 194 3.41 -42.88 -15.76
CA HIS A 194 2.38 -41.89 -15.45
C HIS A 194 2.92 -40.72 -14.62
N VAL A 195 3.74 -41.01 -13.60
CA VAL A 195 4.40 -39.97 -12.78
C VAL A 195 5.32 -39.12 -13.65
N HIS A 196 6.10 -39.75 -14.53
CA HIS A 196 6.96 -39.03 -15.45
C HIS A 196 6.17 -38.14 -16.43
N GLN A 197 5.06 -38.64 -16.99
CA GLN A 197 4.19 -37.85 -17.87
C GLN A 197 3.55 -36.66 -17.15
N ILE A 198 3.02 -36.86 -15.94
CA ILE A 198 2.45 -35.78 -15.13
C ILE A 198 3.53 -34.75 -14.77
N ALA A 199 4.69 -35.20 -14.33
CA ALA A 199 5.82 -34.32 -13.99
C ALA A 199 6.25 -33.48 -15.19
N THR A 200 6.44 -34.12 -16.36
CA THR A 200 6.78 -33.43 -17.61
C THR A 200 5.70 -32.42 -18.00
N ALA A 201 4.41 -32.75 -17.84
CA ALA A 201 3.32 -31.82 -18.12
C ALA A 201 3.30 -30.62 -17.15
N ILE A 202 3.56 -30.86 -15.86
CA ILE A 202 3.64 -29.80 -14.83
C ILE A 202 4.83 -28.88 -15.11
N ILE A 203 6.01 -29.44 -15.37
CA ILE A 203 7.23 -28.67 -15.67
C ILE A 203 7.04 -27.85 -16.95
N ALA A 204 6.55 -28.45 -18.03
CA ALA A 204 6.27 -27.75 -19.28
C ALA A 204 5.24 -26.63 -19.09
N ARG A 205 4.21 -26.85 -18.27
CA ARG A 205 3.22 -25.83 -17.94
C ARG A 205 3.79 -24.70 -17.08
N ALA A 206 4.67 -25.01 -16.12
CA ALA A 206 5.35 -24.02 -15.30
C ALA A 206 6.30 -23.14 -16.13
N ILE A 207 7.12 -23.75 -16.99
CA ILE A 207 8.00 -23.05 -17.93
C ILE A 207 7.19 -22.22 -18.92
N GLY A 208 6.14 -22.79 -19.51
CA GLY A 208 5.27 -22.08 -20.45
C GLY A 208 4.55 -20.89 -19.82
N ALA A 209 4.02 -21.04 -18.60
CA ALA A 209 3.37 -19.95 -17.87
C ALA A 209 4.36 -18.86 -17.46
N PHE A 210 5.60 -19.22 -17.14
CA PHE A 210 6.68 -18.30 -16.86
C PHE A 210 7.09 -17.50 -18.10
N SER A 211 7.33 -18.19 -19.22
CA SER A 211 7.78 -17.59 -20.48
C SER A 211 6.74 -16.72 -21.15
N ALA A 212 5.46 -17.08 -21.07
CA ALA A 212 4.37 -16.25 -21.60
C ALA A 212 4.19 -14.92 -20.84
N ARG A 213 4.75 -14.81 -19.63
CA ARG A 213 4.41 -13.76 -18.67
C ARG A 213 5.57 -12.83 -18.33
N SER A 214 6.82 -13.24 -18.62
CA SER A 214 8.04 -12.47 -18.42
C SER A 214 8.69 -12.12 -19.75
N ILE A 215 8.92 -10.83 -19.99
CA ILE A 215 9.64 -10.31 -21.17
C ILE A 215 11.12 -10.75 -21.18
N VAL A 216 11.62 -11.28 -20.05
CA VAL A 216 13.04 -11.65 -19.82
C VAL A 216 13.23 -13.19 -19.75
N ALA A 217 12.15 -13.97 -19.87
CA ALA A 217 12.14 -15.38 -19.47
C ALA A 217 13.12 -16.30 -20.22
N ASN A 218 13.32 -16.09 -21.52
CA ASN A 218 14.13 -17.01 -22.35
C ASN A 218 15.63 -17.03 -21.97
N LYS A 219 16.10 -16.14 -21.09
CA LYS A 219 17.49 -16.14 -20.57
C LYS A 219 17.59 -16.29 -19.05
N ALA A 220 16.47 -16.34 -18.32
CA ALA A 220 16.45 -16.34 -16.86
C ALA A 220 16.29 -17.74 -16.25
N LEU A 221 15.76 -18.70 -17.02
CA LEU A 221 15.70 -20.10 -16.61
C LEU A 221 17.06 -20.77 -16.87
N PRO A 222 17.60 -21.53 -15.88
CA PRO A 222 18.72 -22.44 -16.10
C PRO A 222 18.42 -23.40 -17.25
N GLU A 223 19.47 -23.92 -17.90
CA GLU A 223 19.33 -25.00 -18.88
C GLU A 223 18.55 -26.18 -18.28
N ASP A 224 17.71 -26.85 -19.08
CA ASP A 224 16.82 -27.91 -18.61
C ASP A 224 17.56 -29.01 -17.83
N GLU A 225 18.85 -29.23 -18.14
CA GLU A 225 19.72 -30.19 -17.45
C GLU A 225 20.06 -29.79 -16.00
N TRP A 226 20.07 -28.49 -15.67
CA TRP A 226 20.40 -27.99 -14.33
C TRP A 226 19.43 -28.52 -13.27
N PHE A 227 18.12 -28.54 -13.56
CA PHE A 227 17.11 -29.01 -12.61
C PHE A 227 17.26 -30.50 -12.30
N VAL A 228 17.60 -31.29 -13.33
CA VAL A 228 17.84 -32.73 -13.21
C VAL A 228 19.07 -33.01 -12.36
N GLU A 229 20.19 -32.34 -12.64
CA GLU A 229 21.43 -32.52 -11.89
C GLU A 229 21.32 -32.03 -10.44
N ALA A 230 20.60 -30.93 -10.20
CA ALA A 230 20.31 -30.45 -8.85
C ALA A 230 19.50 -31.49 -8.03
N ALA A 231 18.49 -32.12 -8.64
CA ALA A 231 17.70 -33.17 -8.00
C ALA A 231 18.53 -34.43 -7.69
N LYS A 232 19.33 -34.92 -8.67
CA LYS A 232 20.25 -36.05 -8.46
C LYS A 232 21.27 -35.77 -7.36
N SER A 233 21.86 -34.58 -7.36
CA SER A 233 22.82 -34.16 -6.33
C SER A 233 22.19 -34.14 -4.93
N ALA A 234 20.94 -33.66 -4.81
CA ALA A 234 20.21 -33.67 -3.55
C ALA A 234 19.95 -35.08 -3.00
N ILE A 235 19.71 -36.06 -3.88
CA ILE A 235 19.53 -37.48 -3.51
C ILE A 235 20.85 -38.14 -3.12
N ASN A 236 21.93 -37.86 -3.87
CA ASN A 236 23.23 -38.51 -3.66
C ASN A 236 24.03 -37.91 -2.49
N LYS A 237 23.78 -36.65 -2.09
CA LYS A 237 24.47 -35.98 -0.97
C LYS A 237 24.35 -36.69 0.38
N PRO A 238 23.17 -37.17 0.82
CA PRO A 238 23.06 -37.91 2.08
C PRO A 238 23.73 -39.29 2.05
N LEU A 239 23.89 -39.93 0.88
CA LEU A 239 24.51 -41.25 0.75
C LEU A 239 26.04 -41.22 0.94
N LEU A 240 26.71 -40.13 0.58
CA LEU A 240 28.16 -39.95 0.77
C LEU A 240 28.57 -39.68 2.24
N VAL A 241 27.63 -39.32 3.11
CA VAL A 241 27.90 -39.15 4.57
C VAL A 241 27.70 -40.47 5.33
N ALA A 242 27.00 -41.45 4.74
CA ALA A 242 26.76 -42.75 5.36
C ALA A 242 27.91 -43.76 5.14
N GLU A 243 28.72 -43.62 4.09
CA GLU A 243 29.80 -44.57 3.74
C GLU A 243 31.20 -44.15 4.23
N GLY A 244 31.28 -43.26 5.23
CA GLY A 244 32.53 -42.72 5.77
C GLY A 244 32.84 -43.10 7.23
N SER A 245 32.23 -44.14 7.79
CA SER A 245 32.52 -44.60 9.15
C SER A 245 32.94 -46.07 9.14
N GLU A 246 34.11 -46.33 9.75
CA GLU A 246 34.71 -47.63 10.07
C GLU A 246 35.70 -48.23 9.04
N THR A 247 36.88 -47.62 8.95
CA THR A 247 38.12 -48.39 8.78
C THR A 247 39.18 -47.86 9.74
N SER A 248 39.23 -48.36 10.98
CA SER A 248 40.40 -48.26 11.83
C SER A 248 41.00 -49.66 12.03
N GLU A 249 42.03 -49.92 11.23
CA GLU A 249 43.28 -50.63 11.55
C GLU A 249 43.20 -51.88 12.45
N ILE A 250 43.40 -53.03 11.80
CA ILE A 250 43.79 -54.30 12.41
C ILE A 250 45.27 -54.18 12.79
N ASP A 251 45.58 -54.21 14.09
CA ASP A 251 46.92 -54.44 14.62
C ASP A 251 47.09 -55.95 14.85
N GLU A 252 48.03 -56.56 14.14
CA GLU A 252 48.39 -57.97 14.30
C GLU A 252 49.36 -58.14 15.46
N GLY A 253 48.98 -58.96 16.44
CA GLY A 253 49.91 -59.55 17.39
C GLY A 253 49.24 -60.20 18.59
N ASP A 254 48.92 -61.49 18.51
CA ASP A 254 49.58 -62.53 19.33
C ASP A 254 48.98 -63.93 19.05
N MET A 255 49.85 -64.94 19.07
CA MET A 255 49.49 -66.37 18.99
C MET A 255 48.85 -66.84 20.31
N ILE A 256 47.88 -67.77 20.26
CA ILE A 256 47.79 -68.99 21.10
C ILE A 256 46.66 -69.91 20.55
N LEU A 257 46.97 -71.20 20.54
CA LEU A 257 46.21 -72.35 20.02
C LEU A 257 45.03 -72.80 20.91
N HIS A 258 44.22 -73.72 20.35
CA HIS A 258 43.26 -74.69 20.95
C HIS A 258 41.80 -74.24 21.04
N ASP A 259 40.77 -75.06 20.81
CA ASP A 259 40.61 -76.46 20.39
C ASP A 259 39.16 -76.61 19.87
N ASP A 260 38.88 -77.73 19.19
CA ASP A 260 37.57 -78.14 18.67
C ASP A 260 36.36 -77.94 19.60
N VAL A 261 35.18 -77.68 19.01
CA VAL A 261 33.95 -78.47 19.22
C VAL A 261 32.84 -78.04 18.24
N VAL A 262 32.30 -79.06 17.58
CA VAL A 262 31.12 -79.13 16.72
C VAL A 262 29.86 -78.63 17.44
N SER A 263 28.98 -77.90 16.76
CA SER A 263 27.54 -77.96 17.06
C SER A 263 26.69 -77.58 15.84
N ASP A 264 26.05 -78.58 15.27
CA ASP A 264 24.88 -78.47 14.39
C ASP A 264 23.72 -77.79 15.14
N SER A 265 22.97 -76.94 14.45
CA SER A 265 21.52 -76.90 14.62
C SER A 265 20.86 -76.27 13.39
N ASP A 266 20.14 -77.13 12.71
CA ASP A 266 19.35 -76.96 11.49
C ASP A 266 17.97 -76.36 11.81
N GLU A 267 17.23 -75.97 10.76
CA GLU A 267 15.77 -75.70 10.73
C GLU A 267 15.31 -74.39 11.44
N THR A 268 14.38 -73.56 10.95
CA THR A 268 13.32 -73.72 9.95
C THR A 268 12.76 -72.35 9.55
N VAL A 269 12.32 -72.29 8.31
CA VAL A 269 11.45 -71.26 7.72
C VAL A 269 10.16 -71.04 8.53
N SER A 270 9.71 -69.79 8.64
CA SER A 270 8.29 -69.52 8.77
C SER A 270 7.94 -68.11 8.27
N SER A 271 7.42 -68.05 7.05
CA SER A 271 6.58 -66.96 6.57
C SER A 271 5.20 -67.11 7.22
N LEU A 272 4.63 -66.02 7.75
CA LEU A 272 3.20 -65.95 8.05
C LEU A 272 2.65 -64.61 7.58
N SER A 273 1.80 -64.69 6.56
CA SER A 273 0.95 -63.64 6.02
C SER A 273 -0.21 -63.33 6.96
N THR A 274 -0.61 -62.06 7.06
CA THR A 274 -2.00 -61.69 7.34
C THR A 274 -2.29 -60.35 6.66
N GLU A 275 -3.13 -60.42 5.63
CA GLU A 275 -3.86 -59.28 5.07
C GLU A 275 -5.07 -58.94 5.94
N GLU A 276 -5.41 -57.65 6.01
CA GLU A 276 -6.75 -57.05 6.10
C GLU A 276 -6.56 -55.58 6.55
N SER A 277 -7.35 -54.58 6.21
CA SER A 277 -8.45 -54.40 5.26
C SER A 277 -8.66 -52.89 5.19
N PHE A 278 -9.08 -52.38 4.04
CA PHE A 278 -9.35 -50.97 3.75
C PHE A 278 -10.78 -50.62 4.18
N GLU A 279 -10.94 -49.55 4.98
CA GLU A 279 -12.27 -49.08 5.38
C GLU A 279 -12.73 -47.89 4.52
N SER A 280 -13.96 -48.05 4.05
CA SER A 280 -14.67 -47.29 3.01
C SER A 280 -15.16 -45.93 3.49
N PHE A 281 -15.06 -44.93 2.62
CA PHE A 281 -15.73 -43.65 2.76
C PHE A 281 -17.26 -43.79 2.68
N VAL A 282 -17.95 -43.00 3.51
CA VAL A 282 -19.28 -42.43 3.25
C VAL A 282 -19.17 -40.92 3.44
#